data_AF-A0A3M2ECH5-F1
#
_entry.id   AF-A0A3M2ECH5-F1
#
_cell.length_a   1.000
_cell.length_b   1.000
_cell.length_c   1.000
_cell.angle_alpha   90.00
_cell.angle_beta   90.00
_cell.angle_gamma   90.00
#
_symmetry.space_group_name_H-M   'P 1'
#
loop_
_entity.id
_entity.type
_entity.pdbx_description
1 polymer ?
#
loop_
_entity_poly.entity_id
_entity_poly.type
_entity_poly.pdbx_seq_one_letter_code
_entity_poly.pdbx_strand_id
1 'polypeptide(L)'
;MDKKLDILRHLYGEVDDRAARRALLRDEEVAREYQAMGEVKFLLDHRPHRRPDPQVLHAILAAAETGTPPVATRSADRAPVARRASARARGAAA
;
A
#
# COMPACT_ATOMS: atom_id res chain seq x y z
N MET A 1 -4.81 -11.28 -16.70
CA MET A 1 -5.29 -10.76 -15.40
C MET A 1 -4.17 -10.95 -14.40
N ASP A 2 -3.84 -9.91 -13.64
CA ASP A 2 -2.78 -9.97 -12.63
C ASP A 2 -3.33 -10.67 -11.38
N LYS A 3 -2.92 -11.93 -11.16
CA LYS A 3 -3.39 -12.77 -10.05
C LYS A 3 -3.16 -12.08 -8.70
N LYS A 4 -2.13 -11.23 -8.55
CA LYS A 4 -1.85 -10.50 -7.32
C LYS A 4 -2.86 -9.38 -7.07
N LEU A 5 -3.25 -8.68 -8.13
CA LEU A 5 -4.31 -7.68 -8.05
C LEU A 5 -5.65 -8.32 -7.64
N ASP A 6 -5.94 -9.51 -8.17
CA ASP A 6 -7.16 -10.24 -7.82
C ASP A 6 -7.16 -10.71 -6.34
N ILE A 7 -6.01 -11.15 -5.82
CA ILE A 7 -5.82 -11.42 -4.37
C ILE A 7 -6.12 -10.16 -3.54
N LEU A 8 -5.54 -9.02 -3.90
CA LEU A 8 -5.74 -7.76 -3.17
C LEU A 8 -7.21 -7.34 -3.16
N ARG A 9 -7.88 -7.34 -4.31
CA ARG A 9 -9.30 -7.00 -4.43
C ARG A 9 -10.18 -7.86 -3.53
N HIS A 10 -9.89 -9.16 -3.46
CA HIS A 10 -10.59 -10.06 -2.55
C HIS A 10 -10.28 -9.77 -1.08
N LEU A 11 -9.03 -9.50 -0.71
CA LEU A 11 -8.63 -9.20 0.67
C LEU A 11 -9.23 -7.89 1.18
N TYR A 12 -9.41 -6.89 0.32
CA TYR A 12 -10.02 -5.60 0.64
C TYR A 12 -11.54 -5.57 0.46
N GLY A 13 -12.17 -6.67 0.04
CA GLY A 13 -13.62 -6.77 -0.12
C GLY A 13 -14.17 -6.02 -1.34
N GLU A 14 -13.32 -5.61 -2.28
CA GLU A 14 -13.72 -4.97 -3.55
C GLU A 14 -14.45 -5.97 -4.48
N VAL A 15 -14.21 -7.27 -4.28
CA VAL A 15 -14.88 -8.35 -5.00
C VAL A 15 -15.36 -9.41 -4.00
N ASP A 16 -16.68 -9.47 -3.78
CA ASP A 16 -17.32 -10.50 -2.94
C ASP A 16 -17.86 -11.66 -3.78
N ASP A 17 -16.95 -12.34 -4.51
CA ASP A 17 -17.26 -13.59 -5.19
C ASP A 17 -16.47 -14.74 -4.56
N ARG A 18 -17.16 -15.52 -3.73
CA ARG A 18 -16.62 -16.72 -3.08
C ARG A 18 -16.25 -17.81 -4.07
N ALA A 19 -16.92 -17.92 -5.21
CA ALA A 19 -16.61 -18.90 -6.24
C ALA A 19 -15.32 -18.53 -6.98
N ALA A 20 -15.16 -17.26 -7.36
CA ALA A 20 -13.93 -16.74 -7.94
C ALA A 20 -12.74 -16.92 -6.99
N ARG A 21 -12.91 -16.60 -5.69
CA ARG A 21 -11.86 -16.83 -4.68
C ARG A 21 -11.46 -18.29 -4.59
N ARG A 22 -12.42 -19.22 -4.55
CA ARG A 22 -12.12 -20.67 -4.53
C ARG A 22 -11.38 -21.13 -5.78
N ALA A 23 -11.71 -20.58 -6.95
CA ALA A 23 -11.02 -20.89 -8.20
C ALA A 23 -9.58 -20.35 -8.19
N LEU A 24 -9.38 -19.12 -7.69
CA LEU A 24 -8.09 -18.46 -7.54
C LEU A 24 -7.14 -19.25 -6.62
N LEU A 25 -7.66 -19.78 -5.51
CA LEU A 25 -6.90 -20.53 -4.51
C LEU A 25 -6.61 -21.99 -4.89
N ARG A 26 -7.03 -22.47 -6.07
CA ARG A 26 -6.65 -23.82 -6.55
C ARG A 26 -5.18 -23.91 -6.94
N ASP A 27 -4.60 -22.78 -7.32
CA ASP A 27 -3.18 -22.66 -7.62
C ASP A 27 -2.40 -22.51 -6.31
N GLU A 28 -1.50 -23.44 -6.02
CA GLU A 28 -0.77 -23.50 -4.75
C GLU A 28 0.13 -22.28 -4.54
N GLU A 29 0.75 -21.76 -5.61
CA GLU A 29 1.59 -20.56 -5.53
C GLU A 29 0.74 -19.35 -5.12
N VAL A 30 -0.44 -19.23 -5.72
CA VAL A 30 -1.40 -18.16 -5.44
C VAL A 30 -1.98 -18.29 -4.03
N ALA A 31 -2.23 -19.51 -3.57
CA ALA A 31 -2.71 -19.76 -2.21
C ALA A 31 -1.67 -19.33 -1.16
N ARG A 32 -0.38 -19.60 -1.38
CA ARG A 32 0.70 -19.15 -0.49
C ARG A 32 0.82 -17.62 -0.47
N GLU A 33 0.77 -16.98 -1.64
CA GLU A 33 0.79 -15.51 -1.73
C GLU A 33 -0.44 -14.89 -1.03
N TYR A 34 -1.63 -15.48 -1.22
CA TYR A 34 -2.86 -15.03 -0.57
C TYR A 34 -2.75 -15.07 0.95
N GLN A 35 -2.18 -16.15 1.52
CA GLN A 35 -1.95 -16.26 2.96
C GLN A 35 -0.96 -15.19 3.44
N ALA A 36 0.19 -15.06 2.79
CA ALA A 36 1.21 -14.07 3.15
C ALA A 36 0.66 -12.64 3.11
N MET A 37 -0.11 -12.28 2.08
CA MET A 37 -0.76 -10.98 1.98
C MET A 37 -1.86 -10.80 3.04
N GLY A 38 -2.62 -11.85 3.33
CA GLY A 38 -3.64 -11.84 4.38
C GLY A 38 -3.07 -11.58 5.77
N GLU A 39 -1.95 -12.22 6.11
CA GLU A 39 -1.23 -11.99 7.37
C GLU A 39 -0.72 -10.54 7.48
N VAL A 40 -0.11 -10.01 6.42
CA VAL A 40 0.37 -8.62 6.38
C VAL A 40 -0.81 -7.65 6.53
N LYS A 41 -1.91 -7.88 5.81
CA LYS A 41 -3.12 -7.05 5.94
C LYS A 41 -3.65 -7.08 7.37
N PHE A 42 -3.74 -8.27 7.98
CA PHE A 42 -4.17 -8.42 9.37
C PHE A 42 -3.30 -7.59 10.32
N LEU A 43 -1.98 -7.68 10.20
CA LEU A 43 -1.05 -6.90 11.02
C LEU A 43 -1.19 -5.40 10.81
N LEU A 44 -1.43 -4.95 9.58
CA LEU A 44 -1.63 -3.54 9.27
C LEU A 44 -2.96 -3.00 9.82
N ASP A 45 -4.04 -3.77 9.69
CA ASP A 45 -5.37 -3.41 10.17
C ASP A 45 -5.42 -3.29 11.71
N HIS A 46 -4.60 -4.08 12.42
CA HIS A 46 -4.54 -4.08 13.88
C HIS A 46 -3.40 -3.22 14.44
N ARG A 47 -2.61 -2.58 13.57
CA ARG A 47 -1.52 -1.72 14.02
C ARG A 47 -2.11 -0.50 14.72
N PRO A 48 -1.62 -0.13 15.92
CA PRO A 48 -2.08 1.07 16.59
C PRO A 48 -1.85 2.30 15.70
N HIS A 49 -2.93 2.99 15.37
CA HIS A 49 -2.87 4.22 14.61
C HIS A 49 -2.34 5.35 15.50
N ARG A 50 -1.18 5.91 15.14
CA ARG A 50 -0.72 7.16 15.74
C ARG A 50 -1.55 8.30 15.15
N ARG A 51 -2.24 9.06 16.00
CA ARG A 51 -2.95 10.26 15.54
C ARG A 51 -1.93 11.27 14.98
N PRO A 52 -2.27 12.00 13.91
CA PRO A 52 -1.45 13.10 13.43
C PRO A 52 -1.23 14.14 14.53
N ASP A 53 -0.12 14.87 14.46
CA ASP A 53 0.12 16.02 15.33
C ASP A 53 -1.03 17.04 15.16
N PRO A 54 -1.67 17.49 16.25
CA PRO A 54 -2.71 18.52 16.20
C PRO A 54 -2.29 19.77 15.42
N GLN A 55 -1.03 20.21 15.50
CA GLN A 55 -0.56 21.39 14.77
C GLN A 55 -0.63 21.19 13.25
N VAL A 56 -0.34 19.98 12.79
CA VAL A 56 -0.45 19.63 11.36
C VAL A 56 -1.92 19.64 10.93
N LEU A 57 -2.83 19.12 11.76
CA LEU A 57 -4.26 19.16 11.48
C LEU A 57 -4.77 20.61 11.38
N HIS A 58 -4.39 21.48 12.33
CA HIS A 58 -4.76 22.88 12.29
C HIS A 58 -4.22 23.61 11.06
N ALA A 59 -2.97 23.35 10.67
CA ALA A 59 -2.38 23.93 9.47
C ALA A 59 -3.15 23.52 8.20
N ILE A 60 -3.57 22.26 8.10
CA ILE A 60 -4.37 21.77 6.98
C ILE A 60 -5.76 22.41 6.95
N LEU A 61 -6.42 22.53 8.10
CA LEU A 61 -7.76 23.15 8.18
C LEU A 61 -7.72 24.63 7.81
N ALA A 62 -6.76 25.39 8.34
CA ALA A 62 -6.58 26.80 8.01
C ALA A 62 -6.23 27.01 6.52
N ALA A 63 -5.40 26.14 5.95
CA ALA A 63 -5.09 26.13 4.52
C ALA A 63 -6.32 25.85 3.64
N ALA A 64 -7.18 24.92 4.06
CA ALA A 64 -8.41 24.59 3.36
C ALA A 64 -9.41 25.76 3.37
N GLU A 65 -9.53 26.48 4.50
CA GLU A 65 -10.38 27.67 4.62
C GLU A 65 -9.89 28.84 3.75
N THR A 66 -8.59 29.00 3.62
CA THR A 66 -7.96 30.10 2.86
C THR A 66 -7.74 29.78 1.38
N GLY A 67 -8.04 28.56 0.94
CA GLY A 67 -7.80 28.10 -0.44
C GLY A 67 -6.31 28.06 -0.83
N THR A 68 -5.40 28.24 0.12
CA THR A 68 -3.95 28.25 -0.11
C THR A 68 -3.38 26.93 0.38
N PRO A 69 -2.73 26.11 -0.46
CA PRO A 69 -2.20 24.82 -0.03
C PRO A 69 -1.18 25.01 1.10
N PRO A 70 -1.19 24.17 2.15
CA PRO A 70 -0.20 24.28 3.21
C PRO A 70 1.19 24.02 2.62
N VAL A 71 2.16 24.88 2.94
CA VAL A 71 3.55 24.67 2.54
C VAL A 71 4.03 23.37 3.19
N ALA A 72 4.16 22.31 2.39
CA ALA A 72 4.67 21.03 2.84
C ALA A 72 6.13 21.19 3.26
N THR A 73 6.37 21.40 4.55
CA THR A 73 7.69 21.19 5.12
C THR A 73 8.00 19.70 5.00
N ARG A 74 9.20 19.35 4.53
CA ARG A 74 9.63 17.96 4.42
C ARG A 74 9.47 17.31 5.79
N SER A 75 8.50 16.40 5.94
CA SER A 75 8.32 15.62 7.16
C SER A 75 9.62 14.89 7.47
N ALA A 76 10.22 15.19 8.61
CA ALA A 76 11.38 14.47 9.13
C ALA A 76 11.02 13.05 9.60
N ASP A 77 9.73 12.73 9.72
CA ASP A 77 9.25 11.45 10.25
C ASP A 77 9.44 10.28 9.27
N ARG A 78 9.63 10.58 7.98
CA ARG A 78 9.89 9.57 6.96
C ARG A 78 11.30 9.73 6.43
N ALA A 79 12.19 8.83 6.86
CA ALA A 79 13.48 8.68 6.20
C ALA A 79 13.26 8.49 4.69
N PRO A 80 14.02 9.18 3.82
CA PRO A 80 13.89 9.02 2.39
C PRO A 80 14.14 7.55 2.04
N VAL A 81 13.11 6.89 1.51
CA VAL A 81 13.28 5.54 0.97
C VAL A 81 14.12 5.69 -0.29
N ALA A 82 15.38 5.26 -0.22
CA ALA A 82 16.24 5.20 -1.39
C ALA A 82 15.52 4.39 -2.48
N ARG A 83 15.19 5.03 -3.60
CA ARG A 83 14.71 4.33 -4.78
C ARG A 83 15.85 3.39 -5.18
N ARG A 84 15.70 2.08 -4.95
CA ARG A 84 16.62 1.10 -5.51
C ARG A 84 16.49 1.25 -7.02
N ALA A 85 17.50 1.84 -7.65
CA ALA A 85 17.68 1.75 -9.08
C ALA A 85 17.74 0.25 -9.40
N SER A 86 16.67 -0.29 -10.00
CA SER A 86 16.70 -1.63 -10.55
C SER A 86 17.87 -1.65 -11.53
N ALA A 87 18.90 -2.45 -11.23
CA ALA A 87 20.04 -2.65 -12.09
C ALA A 87 19.58 -3.32 -13.40
N ARG A 88 19.13 -2.49 -14.35
CA ARG A 88 18.98 -2.86 -15.75
C ARG A 88 20.15 -2.26 -16.53
N ALA A 89 21.34 -2.66 -16.12
CA ALA A 89 22.58 -2.45 -16.86
C ALA A 89 23.33 -3.78 -16.90
N ARG A 90 22.76 -4.76 -17.62
CA ARG A 90 23.51 -5.89 -18.17
C ARG A 90 23.07 -6.07 -19.61
N GLY A 91 23.98 -5.74 -20.52
CA GLY A 91 23.76 -5.78 -21.96
C GLY A 91 24.66 -4.82 -22.74
N ALA A 92 25.91 -4.64 -22.32
CA ALA A 92 26.97 -4.22 -23.22
C ALA A 92 27.93 -5.42 -23.33
N ALA A 93 27.86 -6.13 -24.45
CA ALA A 93 28.91 -6.97 -25.06
C ALA A 93 28.28 -7.92 -26.10
N ALA A 94 28.30 -7.51 -27.37
CA ALA A 94 28.77 -8.29 -28.53
C ALA A 94 28.48 -7.46 -29.79
#